data_AF-K3YHK0-F1
#
_entry.id   AF-K3YHK0-F1
#
_cell.length_a   1.000
_cell.length_b   1.000
_cell.length_c   1.000
_cell.angle_alpha   90.00
_cell.angle_beta   90.00
_cell.angle_gamma   90.00
#
_symmetry.space_group_name_H-M   'P 1'
#
loop_
_entity.id
_entity.type
_entity.pdbx_description
1 polymer ?
#
loop_
_entity_poly.entity_id
_entity_poly.type
_entity_poly.pdbx_seq_one_letter_code
_entity_poly.pdbx_strand_id
1 'polypeptide(L)'
;MLSPWHSLLSPTAPPATEARSPLHPPNRSLHSSLRSPPPRSVAARAAPTLSATATAVSSSPPCPKKKVLVPIAMGTEEMEAVILAGVLRRAGADVTLASVEDGLEVEASCGSRIVADTHIASCADQVFDLVALPGGMPGSVRLRDSDILQRIMVRQAEEKRLYGAICAAPAVVLMPWGLHKRKKITCHPSFIGYLPTFRAVESNVQVSGELTTSRGPGTSFQFALSFVEQMFGPHAAEDVDRVLMTQIDGDLERSTEVNELEWSVDHNPHVLIPIANGSEEMEIIILVDVLRRAKINVVLASVEKSPNIVGSQRMKIVADKSIMSASDSNYDLIILPGGTAGAEWLHRSRILKKLLKEQKQAGRMYGGICSSLKILQQQGLLEDKIVTAHPDVANELTCQVIDQSKIVIDGNLITGKGIGTAVDFALAIIRKFFGHGRAKSVANGIVFEYPKS
;
A
#
# COMPACT_ATOMS: atom_id res chain seq x y z
N MET A 1 -6.99 12.07 27.91
CA MET A 1 -7.46 12.92 26.80
C MET A 1 -8.46 12.11 26.01
N LEU A 2 -9.73 12.55 25.96
CA LEU A 2 -10.76 11.93 25.12
C LEU A 2 -10.35 12.09 23.66
N SER A 3 -10.46 11.03 22.86
CA SER A 3 -10.14 11.05 21.43
C SER A 3 -10.97 12.12 20.71
N PRO A 4 -10.41 12.94 19.79
CA PRO A 4 -11.14 14.01 19.09
C PRO A 4 -12.32 13.50 18.25
N TRP A 5 -12.49 12.18 18.14
CA TRP A 5 -13.49 11.52 17.32
C TRP A 5 -14.76 11.06 18.05
N HIS A 6 -14.90 11.37 19.36
CA HIS A 6 -16.08 10.96 20.13
C HIS A 6 -17.42 11.41 19.51
N SER A 7 -17.47 12.60 18.90
CA SER A 7 -18.68 13.13 18.25
C SER A 7 -19.04 12.42 16.95
N LEU A 8 -18.11 11.73 16.30
CA LEU A 8 -18.34 11.02 15.03
C LEU A 8 -18.81 9.57 15.22
N LEU A 9 -18.82 9.05 16.45
CA LEU A 9 -19.24 7.68 16.76
C LEU A 9 -20.77 7.52 16.84
N SER A 10 -21.52 8.62 16.91
CA SER A 10 -22.98 8.62 16.87
C SER A 10 -23.47 8.72 15.42
N PRO A 11 -24.41 7.87 14.96
CA PRO A 11 -25.04 8.05 13.67
C PRO A 11 -25.82 9.38 13.67
N THR A 12 -25.49 10.29 12.75
CA THR A 12 -26.28 11.50 12.52
C THR A 12 -27.27 11.22 11.40
N ALA A 13 -28.55 11.55 11.63
CA ALA A 13 -29.59 11.42 10.62
C ALA A 13 -29.33 12.42 9.48
N PRO A 14 -29.52 12.05 8.21
CA PRO A 14 -29.34 12.96 7.09
C PRO A 14 -30.42 14.06 7.10
N PRO A 15 -30.09 15.32 6.77
CA PRO A 15 -31.08 16.36 6.58
C PRO A 15 -31.83 16.12 5.25
N ALA A 16 -33.17 16.21 5.31
CA ALA A 16 -34.04 16.10 4.14
C ALA A 16 -33.75 17.22 3.14
N THR A 17 -33.46 16.86 1.89
CA THR A 17 -33.27 17.82 0.79
C THR A 17 -34.45 17.75 -0.17
N GLU A 18 -35.14 18.88 -0.31
CA GLU A 18 -36.26 19.09 -1.24
C GLU A 18 -35.77 19.05 -2.70
N ALA A 19 -36.47 18.26 -3.52
CA ALA A 19 -36.24 18.19 -4.95
C ALA A 19 -36.88 19.38 -5.68
N ARG A 20 -36.10 20.08 -6.52
CA ARG A 20 -36.60 20.96 -7.56
C ARG A 20 -36.10 20.51 -8.93
N SER A 21 -37.03 20.09 -9.78
CA SER A 21 -36.82 19.86 -11.22
C SER A 21 -36.75 21.19 -11.99
N PRO A 22 -36.15 21.18 -13.19
CA PRO A 22 -36.95 21.62 -14.33
C PRO A 22 -36.80 20.78 -15.62
N LEU A 23 -37.88 20.82 -16.38
CA LEU A 23 -38.16 20.23 -17.69
C LEU A 23 -37.51 21.02 -18.84
N HIS A 24 -37.09 20.35 -19.93
CA HIS A 24 -37.45 20.61 -21.35
C HIS A 24 -36.69 19.67 -22.35
N PRO A 25 -37.14 19.53 -23.63
CA PRO A 25 -37.30 18.24 -24.33
C PRO A 25 -36.29 18.01 -25.48
N PRO A 26 -36.36 16.87 -26.23
CA PRO A 26 -35.29 16.44 -27.14
C PRO A 26 -35.53 16.92 -28.58
N ASN A 27 -34.44 17.10 -29.34
CA ASN A 27 -34.51 17.30 -30.78
C ASN A 27 -33.78 16.17 -31.52
N ARG A 28 -34.54 15.49 -32.39
CA ARG A 28 -34.09 14.46 -33.33
C ARG A 28 -33.44 15.11 -34.54
N SER A 29 -32.38 14.49 -35.06
CA SER A 29 -32.12 14.51 -36.51
C SER A 29 -31.51 13.18 -36.95
N LEU A 30 -32.25 12.50 -37.83
CA LEU A 30 -31.84 11.35 -38.62
C LEU A 30 -30.86 11.82 -39.70
N HIS A 31 -29.78 11.08 -39.93
CA HIS A 31 -29.19 10.97 -41.27
C HIS A 31 -28.67 9.56 -41.52
N SER A 32 -29.25 8.98 -42.57
CA SER A 32 -28.91 7.73 -43.21
C SER A 32 -27.70 7.90 -44.14
N SER A 33 -26.85 6.87 -44.24
CA SER A 33 -26.21 6.54 -45.51
C SER A 33 -25.62 5.12 -45.50
N LEU A 34 -25.79 4.46 -46.65
CA LEU A 34 -25.68 3.04 -46.93
C LEU A 34 -24.25 2.60 -47.32
N ARG A 35 -23.94 1.36 -46.92
CA ARG A 35 -23.22 0.25 -47.60
C ARG A 35 -21.90 0.48 -48.36
N SER A 36 -20.93 -0.42 -48.08
CA SER A 36 -20.43 -1.45 -49.03
C SER A 36 -19.51 -2.50 -48.33
N PRO A 37 -19.32 -3.73 -48.87
CA PRO A 37 -18.94 -4.94 -48.13
C PRO A 37 -17.44 -5.31 -48.22
N PRO A 38 -16.92 -6.27 -47.42
CA PRO A 38 -15.57 -6.79 -47.59
C PRO A 38 -15.51 -8.00 -48.56
N PRO A 39 -14.39 -8.22 -49.27
CA PRO A 39 -14.24 -9.32 -50.21
C PRO A 39 -13.83 -10.64 -49.54
N ARG A 40 -14.10 -11.73 -50.28
CA ARG A 40 -13.91 -13.14 -49.92
C ARG A 40 -12.47 -13.62 -50.04
N SER A 41 -12.09 -14.44 -49.06
CA SER A 41 -11.38 -15.74 -49.13
C SER A 41 -10.68 -16.13 -50.43
N VAL A 42 -9.38 -16.43 -50.32
CA VAL A 42 -8.66 -17.32 -51.23
C VAL A 42 -8.08 -18.47 -50.40
N ALA A 43 -8.51 -19.69 -50.71
CA ALA A 43 -7.94 -20.92 -50.18
C ALA A 43 -6.69 -21.30 -50.99
N ALA A 44 -5.60 -21.62 -50.29
CA ALA A 44 -4.43 -22.27 -50.87
C ALA A 44 -4.12 -23.57 -50.10
N ARG A 45 -3.73 -24.57 -50.88
CA ARG A 45 -3.77 -26.00 -50.63
C ARG A 45 -2.49 -26.47 -49.92
N ALA A 46 -2.63 -27.35 -48.93
CA ALA A 46 -1.55 -27.90 -48.13
C ALA A 46 -0.67 -28.92 -48.88
N ALA A 47 0.59 -29.00 -48.48
CA ALA A 47 1.52 -30.12 -48.72
C ALA A 47 1.94 -30.73 -47.36
N PRO A 48 2.27 -32.04 -47.30
CA PRO A 48 2.27 -32.79 -46.05
C PRO A 48 3.63 -32.68 -45.34
N THR A 49 3.61 -32.43 -44.03
CA THR A 49 4.81 -32.53 -43.20
C THR A 49 4.54 -33.35 -41.95
N LEU A 50 5.38 -34.36 -41.82
CA LEU A 50 5.50 -35.43 -40.84
C LEU A 50 5.04 -35.10 -39.40
N SER A 51 4.22 -36.02 -38.90
CA SER A 51 3.76 -36.17 -37.52
C SER A 51 4.92 -36.20 -36.52
N ALA A 52 4.99 -35.19 -35.66
CA ALA A 52 5.61 -35.29 -34.35
C ALA A 52 4.49 -35.23 -33.31
N THR A 53 4.27 -36.34 -32.61
CA THR A 53 3.36 -36.44 -31.47
C THR A 53 3.84 -35.50 -30.36
N ALA A 54 3.27 -34.29 -30.32
CA ALA A 54 3.31 -33.45 -29.15
C ALA A 54 2.36 -34.07 -28.12
N THR A 55 2.92 -34.57 -27.03
CA THR A 55 2.18 -34.88 -25.81
C THR A 55 1.43 -33.62 -25.38
N ALA A 56 0.10 -33.65 -25.55
CA ALA A 56 -0.78 -32.62 -25.04
C ALA A 56 -0.64 -32.63 -23.51
N VAL A 57 0.09 -31.63 -22.98
CA VAL A 57 -0.01 -31.29 -21.57
C VAL A 57 -1.43 -30.79 -21.37
N SER A 58 -2.25 -31.63 -20.77
CA SER A 58 -3.58 -31.28 -20.28
C SER A 58 -3.44 -30.10 -19.33
N SER A 59 -3.62 -28.88 -19.83
CA SER A 59 -3.82 -27.71 -18.99
C SER A 59 -5.20 -27.86 -18.35
N SER A 60 -5.21 -28.12 -17.05
CA SER A 60 -6.40 -27.92 -16.25
C SER A 60 -6.91 -26.49 -16.46
N PRO A 61 -8.24 -26.28 -16.52
CA PRO A 61 -8.76 -24.92 -16.55
C PRO A 61 -8.23 -24.16 -15.32
N PRO A 62 -7.79 -22.90 -15.47
CA PRO A 62 -7.30 -22.13 -14.33
C PRO A 62 -8.39 -22.11 -13.25
N CYS A 63 -8.03 -22.53 -12.04
CA CYS A 63 -8.92 -22.43 -10.89
C CYS A 63 -9.37 -20.97 -10.76
N PRO A 64 -10.68 -20.69 -10.57
CA PRO A 64 -11.16 -19.32 -10.45
C PRO A 64 -10.43 -18.61 -9.30
N LYS A 65 -9.85 -17.45 -9.60
CA LYS A 65 -9.12 -16.64 -8.61
C LYS A 65 -10.07 -16.20 -7.50
N LYS A 66 -9.60 -16.27 -6.24
CA LYS A 66 -10.33 -15.78 -5.07
C LYS A 66 -10.59 -14.28 -5.21
N LYS A 67 -11.84 -13.85 -5.14
CA LYS A 67 -12.24 -12.45 -5.29
C LYS A 67 -12.22 -11.73 -3.95
N VAL A 68 -11.54 -10.59 -3.88
CA VAL A 68 -11.43 -9.78 -2.67
C VAL A 68 -11.93 -8.38 -2.95
N LEU A 69 -12.73 -7.84 -2.03
CA LEU A 69 -13.11 -6.43 -2.01
C LEU A 69 -12.38 -5.71 -0.87
N VAL A 70 -11.68 -4.64 -1.21
CA VAL A 70 -11.11 -3.69 -0.25
C VAL A 70 -11.73 -2.32 -0.53
N PRO A 71 -12.76 -1.90 0.23
CA PRO A 71 -13.38 -0.61 0.04
C PRO A 71 -12.49 0.49 0.64
N ILE A 72 -12.41 1.62 -0.06
CA ILE A 72 -11.64 2.79 0.35
C ILE A 72 -12.53 4.03 0.31
N ALA A 73 -12.22 4.99 1.19
CA ALA A 73 -12.93 6.23 1.36
C ALA A 73 -11.95 7.35 1.69
N MET A 74 -12.40 8.59 1.57
CA MET A 74 -11.63 9.76 1.99
C MET A 74 -11.20 9.63 3.46
N GLY A 75 -9.90 9.67 3.70
CA GLY A 75 -9.30 9.45 5.03
C GLY A 75 -9.20 7.98 5.46
N THR A 76 -9.31 7.03 4.54
CA THR A 76 -8.87 5.63 4.76
C THR A 76 -7.40 5.62 5.13
N GLU A 77 -7.00 4.71 6.02
CA GLU A 77 -5.59 4.49 6.34
C GLU A 77 -4.87 3.82 5.15
N GLU A 78 -3.90 4.53 4.56
CA GLU A 78 -3.26 4.11 3.31
C GLU A 78 -2.39 2.85 3.44
N MET A 79 -1.64 2.68 4.53
CA MET A 79 -0.80 1.50 4.75
C MET A 79 -1.67 0.24 4.84
N GLU A 80 -2.75 0.30 5.61
CA GLU A 80 -3.70 -0.80 5.81
C GLU A 80 -4.32 -1.24 4.48
N ALA A 81 -4.80 -0.29 3.67
CA ALA A 81 -5.41 -0.59 2.38
C ALA A 81 -4.40 -1.15 1.37
N VAL A 82 -3.22 -0.54 1.27
CA VAL A 82 -2.22 -0.89 0.27
C VAL A 82 -1.52 -2.20 0.61
N ILE A 83 -1.20 -2.44 1.89
CA ILE A 83 -0.62 -3.71 2.35
C ILE A 83 -1.62 -4.84 2.14
N LEU A 84 -2.88 -4.66 2.54
CA LEU A 84 -3.92 -5.68 2.35
C LEU A 84 -4.07 -6.06 0.87
N ALA A 85 -4.16 -5.08 -0.03
CA ALA A 85 -4.26 -5.35 -1.45
C ALA A 85 -2.99 -5.98 -2.03
N GLY A 86 -1.81 -5.47 -1.66
CA GLY A 86 -0.52 -5.93 -2.18
C GLY A 86 -0.20 -7.37 -1.78
N VAL A 87 -0.43 -7.72 -0.51
CA VAL A 87 -0.20 -9.08 0.03
C VAL A 87 -1.16 -10.09 -0.61
N LEU A 88 -2.45 -9.78 -0.67
CA LEU A 88 -3.45 -10.69 -1.25
C LEU A 88 -3.25 -10.89 -2.76
N ARG A 89 -2.82 -9.86 -3.50
CA ARG A 89 -2.44 -10.01 -4.91
C ARG A 89 -1.22 -10.91 -5.11
N ARG A 90 -0.24 -10.87 -4.19
CA ARG A 90 0.92 -11.79 -4.20
C ARG A 90 0.52 -13.24 -3.95
N ALA A 91 -0.52 -13.47 -3.15
CA ALA A 91 -1.12 -14.79 -2.96
C ALA A 91 -1.97 -15.27 -4.17
N GLY A 92 -2.13 -14.44 -5.20
CA GLY A 92 -2.90 -14.78 -6.40
C GLY A 92 -4.38 -14.39 -6.36
N ALA A 93 -4.82 -13.65 -5.33
CA ALA A 93 -6.19 -13.15 -5.26
C ALA A 93 -6.47 -12.07 -6.31
N ASP A 94 -7.72 -12.02 -6.76
CA ASP A 94 -8.25 -10.92 -7.57
C ASP A 94 -8.84 -9.84 -6.65
N VAL A 95 -7.99 -8.87 -6.30
CA VAL A 95 -8.34 -7.79 -5.38
C VAL A 95 -8.88 -6.59 -6.14
N THR A 96 -10.12 -6.22 -5.83
CA THR A 96 -10.80 -5.00 -6.28
C THR A 96 -10.73 -3.93 -5.20
N LEU A 97 -10.08 -2.80 -5.50
CA LEU A 97 -10.16 -1.61 -4.68
C LEU A 97 -11.40 -0.80 -5.09
N ALA A 98 -12.35 -0.57 -4.18
CA ALA A 98 -13.61 0.11 -4.53
C ALA A 98 -13.80 1.42 -3.73
N SER A 99 -13.98 2.54 -4.42
CA SER A 99 -14.27 3.81 -3.77
C SER A 99 -15.73 3.86 -3.31
N VAL A 100 -15.97 4.22 -2.05
CA VAL A 100 -17.32 4.59 -1.58
C VAL A 100 -17.66 6.05 -1.85
N GLU A 101 -16.72 6.81 -2.41
CA GLU A 101 -16.91 8.21 -2.81
C GLU A 101 -17.48 8.31 -4.24
N ASP A 102 -17.91 9.53 -4.61
CA ASP A 102 -18.33 9.88 -5.97
C ASP A 102 -17.18 9.75 -6.99
N GLY A 103 -15.93 9.92 -6.55
CA GLY A 103 -14.72 9.82 -7.35
C GLY A 103 -13.93 8.53 -7.10
N LEU A 104 -13.10 8.13 -8.06
CA LEU A 104 -12.17 7.00 -7.89
C LEU A 104 -10.87 7.40 -7.19
N GLU A 105 -10.44 8.66 -7.32
CA GLU A 105 -9.29 9.18 -6.59
C GLU A 105 -9.71 9.53 -5.15
N VAL A 106 -8.97 8.97 -4.20
CA VAL A 106 -9.21 9.10 -2.76
C VAL A 106 -7.92 9.57 -2.10
N GLU A 107 -7.99 10.70 -1.41
CA GLU A 107 -6.96 11.14 -0.47
C GLU A 107 -7.11 10.34 0.85
N ALA A 108 -6.03 9.69 1.25
CA ALA A 108 -5.94 8.87 2.44
C ALA A 108 -5.60 9.70 3.68
N SER A 109 -5.55 9.07 4.84
CA SER A 109 -5.45 9.73 6.14
C SER A 109 -4.16 10.56 6.34
N CYS A 110 -3.05 10.15 5.73
CA CYS A 110 -1.78 10.89 5.75
C CYS A 110 -1.47 11.56 4.40
N GLY A 111 -2.51 11.86 3.62
CA GLY A 111 -2.44 12.67 2.39
C GLY A 111 -1.93 11.93 1.17
N SER A 112 -1.73 10.61 1.23
CA SER A 112 -1.44 9.82 0.02
C SER A 112 -2.69 9.77 -0.87
N ARG A 113 -2.55 9.88 -2.19
CA ARG A 113 -3.69 9.80 -3.11
C ARG A 113 -3.67 8.47 -3.85
N ILE A 114 -4.72 7.68 -3.67
CA ILE A 114 -4.88 6.33 -4.24
C ILE A 114 -6.09 6.35 -5.18
N VAL A 115 -5.98 5.66 -6.32
CA VAL A 115 -7.09 5.55 -7.28
C VAL A 115 -7.70 4.16 -7.20
N ALA A 116 -8.99 4.10 -6.84
CA ALA A 116 -9.78 2.88 -6.85
C ALA A 116 -9.88 2.24 -8.25
N ASP A 117 -10.15 0.95 -8.29
CA ASP A 117 -10.41 0.22 -9.54
C ASP A 117 -11.83 0.48 -10.05
N THR A 118 -12.78 0.68 -9.12
CA THR A 118 -14.19 0.93 -9.43
C THR A 118 -14.90 1.66 -8.29
N HIS A 119 -16.16 2.01 -8.49
CA HIS A 119 -17.05 2.51 -7.43
C HIS A 119 -17.71 1.34 -6.70
N ILE A 120 -18.02 1.53 -5.43
CA ILE A 120 -18.71 0.53 -4.60
C ILE A 120 -20.06 0.11 -5.18
N ALA A 121 -20.73 1.00 -5.92
CA ALA A 121 -21.97 0.71 -6.62
C ALA A 121 -21.83 -0.44 -7.63
N SER A 122 -20.69 -0.53 -8.32
CA SER A 122 -20.40 -1.62 -9.26
C SER A 122 -20.20 -2.96 -8.56
N CYS A 123 -20.01 -2.97 -7.23
CA CYS A 123 -19.78 -4.16 -6.42
C CYS A 123 -21.05 -4.68 -5.73
N ALA A 124 -22.18 -3.96 -5.81
CA ALA A 124 -23.40 -4.25 -5.03
C ALA A 124 -23.90 -5.70 -5.20
N ASP A 125 -23.88 -6.20 -6.43
CA ASP A 125 -24.38 -7.54 -6.77
C ASP A 125 -23.27 -8.58 -6.93
N GLN A 126 -22.03 -8.21 -6.64
CA GLN A 126 -20.89 -9.11 -6.73
C GLN A 126 -20.74 -9.96 -5.47
N VAL A 127 -20.30 -11.21 -5.67
CA VAL A 127 -19.93 -12.13 -4.60
C VAL A 127 -18.41 -12.14 -4.47
N PHE A 128 -17.93 -11.94 -3.24
CA PHE A 128 -16.51 -11.96 -2.91
C PHE A 128 -16.21 -13.14 -1.98
N ASP A 129 -15.00 -13.69 -2.05
CA ASP A 129 -14.50 -14.65 -1.07
C ASP A 129 -14.12 -13.95 0.24
N LEU A 130 -13.68 -12.69 0.15
CA LEU A 130 -13.29 -11.83 1.27
C LEU A 130 -13.73 -10.37 1.03
N VAL A 131 -14.28 -9.73 2.07
CA VAL A 131 -14.40 -8.27 2.15
C VAL A 131 -13.65 -7.77 3.38
N ALA A 132 -12.62 -6.96 3.20
CA ALA A 132 -11.76 -6.52 4.30
C ALA A 132 -11.64 -5.00 4.35
N LEU A 133 -12.00 -4.43 5.50
CA LEU A 133 -12.16 -3.01 5.73
C LEU A 133 -10.87 -2.41 6.33
N PRO A 134 -10.16 -1.51 5.63
CA PRO A 134 -9.15 -0.67 6.26
C PRO A 134 -9.81 0.30 7.24
N GLY A 135 -9.03 0.79 8.20
CA GLY A 135 -9.44 1.80 9.16
C GLY A 135 -9.20 3.22 8.65
N GLY A 136 -8.60 4.04 9.51
CA GLY A 136 -8.38 5.46 9.27
C GLY A 136 -9.62 6.31 9.60
N MET A 137 -9.38 7.58 9.92
CA MET A 137 -10.43 8.57 10.20
C MET A 137 -10.18 9.80 9.32
N PRO A 138 -11.21 10.36 8.65
CA PRO A 138 -12.62 9.96 8.70
C PRO A 138 -13.01 8.74 7.85
N GLY A 139 -12.07 8.01 7.22
CA GLY A 139 -12.38 6.92 6.30
C GLY A 139 -13.35 5.87 6.86
N SER A 140 -13.13 5.40 8.09
CA SER A 140 -14.01 4.42 8.74
C SER A 140 -15.46 4.93 8.90
N VAL A 141 -15.64 6.24 9.14
CA VAL A 141 -16.98 6.85 9.23
C VAL A 141 -17.65 6.82 7.86
N ARG A 142 -16.93 7.18 6.81
CA ARG A 142 -17.45 7.14 5.44
C ARG A 142 -17.79 5.73 4.96
N LEU A 143 -16.98 4.73 5.34
CA LEU A 143 -17.30 3.32 5.10
C LEU A 143 -18.59 2.91 5.84
N ARG A 144 -18.75 3.30 7.11
CA ARG A 144 -19.96 3.01 7.92
C ARG A 144 -21.22 3.61 7.30
N ASP A 145 -21.11 4.80 6.72
CA ASP A 145 -22.25 5.57 6.19
C ASP A 145 -22.61 5.17 4.74
N SER A 146 -21.91 4.20 4.15
CA SER A 146 -22.23 3.65 2.83
C SER A 146 -23.26 2.51 2.93
N ASP A 147 -24.51 2.79 2.56
CA ASP A 147 -25.59 1.78 2.54
C ASP A 147 -25.27 0.58 1.63
N ILE A 148 -24.59 0.83 0.50
CA ILE A 148 -24.20 -0.23 -0.44
C ILE A 148 -23.19 -1.15 0.23
N LEU A 149 -22.17 -0.59 0.88
CA LEU A 149 -21.17 -1.38 1.58
C LEU A 149 -21.78 -2.16 2.76
N GLN A 150 -22.69 -1.53 3.51
CA GLN A 150 -23.42 -2.20 4.59
C GLN A 150 -24.15 -3.44 4.06
N ARG A 151 -24.88 -3.32 2.94
CA ARG A 151 -25.59 -4.45 2.33
C ARG A 151 -24.63 -5.56 1.90
N ILE A 152 -23.50 -5.22 1.27
CA ILE A 152 -22.47 -6.19 0.88
C ILE A 152 -21.96 -6.95 2.11
N MET A 153 -21.62 -6.23 3.19
CA MET A 153 -21.03 -6.81 4.39
C MET A 153 -22.01 -7.66 5.21
N VAL A 154 -23.27 -7.24 5.32
CA VAL A 154 -24.33 -8.03 5.96
C VAL A 154 -24.54 -9.34 5.20
N ARG A 155 -24.68 -9.28 3.87
CA ARG A 155 -24.78 -10.47 3.02
C ARG A 155 -23.58 -11.39 3.21
N GLN A 156 -22.37 -10.83 3.24
CA GLN A 156 -21.14 -11.59 3.41
C GLN A 156 -21.11 -12.39 4.72
N ALA A 157 -21.57 -11.78 5.81
CA ALA A 157 -21.66 -12.43 7.12
C ALA A 157 -22.78 -13.48 7.18
N GLU A 158 -23.96 -13.20 6.61
CA GLU A 158 -25.09 -14.14 6.55
C GLU A 158 -24.75 -15.40 5.74
N GLU A 159 -24.00 -15.23 4.65
CA GLU A 159 -23.51 -16.31 3.79
C GLU A 159 -22.24 -16.99 4.35
N LYS A 160 -21.81 -16.64 5.57
CA LYS A 160 -20.65 -17.21 6.28
C LYS A 160 -19.34 -17.15 5.49
N ARG A 161 -19.16 -16.12 4.66
CA ARG A 161 -17.89 -15.88 3.96
C ARG A 161 -16.97 -14.99 4.78
N LEU A 162 -15.69 -14.98 4.41
CA LEU A 162 -14.70 -14.22 5.16
C LEU A 162 -14.97 -12.72 5.07
N TYR A 163 -14.82 -12.05 6.20
CA TYR A 163 -14.73 -10.60 6.27
C TYR A 163 -13.78 -10.16 7.37
N GLY A 164 -13.33 -8.92 7.30
CA GLY A 164 -12.50 -8.37 8.37
C GLY A 164 -12.46 -6.86 8.42
N ALA A 165 -11.89 -6.38 9.51
CA ALA A 165 -11.66 -4.96 9.72
C ALA A 165 -10.43 -4.74 10.58
N ILE A 166 -9.69 -3.67 10.29
CA ILE A 166 -8.48 -3.30 11.04
C ILE A 166 -8.63 -1.89 11.62
N CYS A 167 -7.89 -1.62 12.70
CA CYS A 167 -7.74 -0.30 13.27
C CYS A 167 -9.04 0.28 13.84
N ALA A 168 -9.56 1.37 13.28
CA ALA A 168 -10.82 1.99 13.74
C ALA A 168 -12.06 1.24 13.21
N ALA A 169 -11.96 0.55 12.07
CA ALA A 169 -13.11 -0.05 11.41
C ALA A 169 -13.87 -1.11 12.24
N PRO A 170 -13.24 -1.95 13.10
CA PRO A 170 -13.99 -2.83 13.99
C PRO A 170 -14.97 -2.08 14.91
N ALA A 171 -14.52 -0.97 15.51
CA ALA A 171 -15.33 -0.18 16.44
C ALA A 171 -16.29 0.78 15.72
N VAL A 172 -15.89 1.34 14.58
CA VAL A 172 -16.65 2.38 13.86
C VAL A 172 -17.62 1.79 12.85
N VAL A 173 -17.28 0.66 12.22
CA VAL A 173 -18.06 0.07 11.12
C VAL A 173 -18.77 -1.22 11.57
N LEU A 174 -18.02 -2.22 12.02
CA LEU A 174 -18.59 -3.53 12.34
C LEU A 174 -19.53 -3.49 13.55
N MET A 175 -19.27 -2.61 14.52
CA MET A 175 -20.10 -2.48 15.70
C MET A 175 -21.50 -1.95 15.39
N PRO A 176 -21.68 -0.77 14.75
CA PRO A 176 -23.00 -0.26 14.38
C PRO A 176 -23.80 -1.21 13.49
N TRP A 177 -23.15 -1.95 12.59
CA TRP A 177 -23.82 -2.95 11.74
C TRP A 177 -24.09 -4.29 12.45
N GLY A 178 -23.63 -4.46 13.70
CA GLY A 178 -23.85 -5.68 14.48
C GLY A 178 -23.04 -6.89 14.03
N LEU A 179 -22.05 -6.72 13.13
CA LEU A 179 -21.24 -7.80 12.55
C LEU A 179 -20.20 -8.37 13.54
N HIS A 180 -20.01 -7.74 14.69
CA HIS A 180 -19.14 -8.22 15.77
C HIS A 180 -19.84 -9.19 16.76
N LYS A 181 -21.16 -9.37 16.65
CA LYS A 181 -21.95 -10.08 17.68
C LYS A 181 -21.43 -11.51 17.88
N ARG A 182 -21.25 -11.88 19.15
CA ARG A 182 -20.79 -13.21 19.64
C ARG A 182 -19.37 -13.59 19.20
N LYS A 183 -18.55 -12.62 18.78
CA LYS A 183 -17.17 -12.84 18.33
C LYS A 183 -16.19 -12.14 19.25
N LYS A 184 -15.00 -12.74 19.44
CA LYS A 184 -13.87 -12.01 20.02
C LYS A 184 -13.28 -11.12 18.94
N ILE A 185 -12.97 -9.87 19.28
CA ILE A 185 -12.48 -8.87 18.35
C ILE A 185 -11.37 -8.05 18.99
N THR A 186 -10.46 -7.56 18.15
CA THR A 186 -9.45 -6.55 18.51
C THR A 186 -9.69 -5.31 17.65
N CYS A 187 -9.09 -4.19 18.03
CA CYS A 187 -9.08 -2.97 17.24
C CYS A 187 -7.91 -2.07 17.68
N HIS A 188 -7.84 -0.87 17.12
CA HIS A 188 -6.83 0.11 17.53
C HIS A 188 -6.93 0.41 19.05
N PRO A 189 -5.81 0.54 19.78
CA PRO A 189 -5.83 0.82 21.22
C PRO A 189 -6.68 2.03 21.60
N SER A 190 -6.68 3.09 20.79
CA SER A 190 -7.51 4.29 21.02
C SER A 190 -9.02 4.07 20.86
N PHE A 191 -9.44 2.93 20.30
CA PHE A 191 -10.84 2.57 20.10
C PHE A 191 -11.28 1.35 20.92
N ILE A 192 -10.36 0.67 21.61
CA ILE A 192 -10.66 -0.60 22.30
C ILE A 192 -11.69 -0.41 23.43
N GLY A 193 -11.69 0.77 24.06
CA GLY A 193 -12.65 1.13 25.10
C GLY A 193 -14.10 1.24 24.63
N TYR A 194 -14.36 1.32 23.32
CA TYR A 194 -15.72 1.28 22.77
C TYR A 194 -16.25 -0.15 22.58
N LEU A 195 -15.36 -1.15 22.58
CA LEU A 195 -15.74 -2.54 22.38
C LEU A 195 -16.34 -3.14 23.67
N PRO A 196 -17.29 -4.10 23.58
CA PRO A 196 -17.78 -4.81 24.74
C PRO A 196 -16.66 -5.57 25.46
N THR A 197 -16.45 -5.28 26.75
CA THR A 197 -15.25 -5.68 27.52
C THR A 197 -14.97 -7.19 27.49
N PHE A 198 -16.01 -8.04 27.51
CA PHE A 198 -15.86 -9.50 27.51
C PHE A 198 -15.54 -10.12 26.13
N ARG A 199 -15.53 -9.31 25.06
CA ARG A 199 -15.20 -9.72 23.69
C ARG A 199 -13.96 -9.02 23.13
N ALA A 200 -13.53 -7.92 23.75
CA ALA A 200 -12.32 -7.23 23.39
C ALA A 200 -11.07 -8.03 23.80
N VAL A 201 -10.13 -8.17 22.88
CA VAL A 201 -8.81 -8.77 23.14
C VAL A 201 -7.71 -7.89 22.56
N GLU A 202 -6.49 -8.06 23.05
CA GLU A 202 -5.33 -7.23 22.64
C GLU A 202 -4.38 -7.92 21.67
N SER A 203 -4.73 -9.10 21.15
CA SER A 203 -3.96 -9.76 20.11
C SER A 203 -3.86 -8.87 18.86
N ASN A 204 -2.71 -8.91 18.16
CA ASN A 204 -2.50 -8.15 16.93
C ASN A 204 -3.48 -8.56 15.83
N VAL A 205 -3.80 -9.85 15.76
CA VAL A 205 -4.81 -10.42 14.87
C VAL A 205 -5.71 -11.31 15.71
N GLN A 206 -7.02 -11.14 15.54
CA GLN A 206 -8.03 -11.98 16.19
C GLN A 206 -8.97 -12.58 15.14
N VAL A 207 -8.88 -13.90 14.97
CA VAL A 207 -9.79 -14.70 14.15
C VAL A 207 -10.93 -15.22 15.03
N SER A 208 -12.18 -15.04 14.60
CA SER A 208 -13.39 -15.48 15.30
C SER A 208 -14.43 -15.99 14.30
N GLY A 209 -14.28 -17.24 13.88
CA GLY A 209 -15.04 -17.81 12.77
C GLY A 209 -14.62 -17.15 11.46
N GLU A 210 -15.58 -16.62 10.72
CA GLU A 210 -15.38 -15.94 9.44
C GLU A 210 -14.92 -14.47 9.56
N LEU A 211 -14.93 -13.91 10.77
CA LEU A 211 -14.44 -12.55 11.06
C LEU A 211 -12.98 -12.60 11.51
N THR A 212 -12.12 -11.83 10.84
CA THR A 212 -10.77 -11.52 11.32
C THR A 212 -10.66 -10.02 11.61
N THR A 213 -10.09 -9.64 12.77
CA THR A 213 -9.84 -8.24 13.13
C THR A 213 -8.38 -7.98 13.49
N SER A 214 -7.91 -6.73 13.35
CA SER A 214 -6.54 -6.34 13.68
C SER A 214 -6.44 -4.90 14.22
N ARG A 215 -5.27 -4.49 14.70
CA ARG A 215 -5.09 -3.32 15.57
C ARG A 215 -4.71 -2.02 14.87
N GLY A 216 -3.85 -2.03 13.85
CA GLY A 216 -3.40 -0.78 13.24
C GLY A 216 -2.41 -0.99 12.09
N PRO A 217 -1.83 0.10 11.56
CA PRO A 217 -0.99 0.04 10.37
C PRO A 217 0.20 -0.92 10.53
N GLY A 218 0.83 -0.95 11.71
CA GLY A 218 1.92 -1.83 12.08
C GLY A 218 1.56 -3.32 12.18
N THR A 219 0.26 -3.66 12.25
CA THR A 219 -0.22 -5.05 12.25
C THR A 219 -0.81 -5.47 10.90
N SER A 220 -0.74 -4.63 9.87
CA SER A 220 -1.37 -4.86 8.55
C SER A 220 -0.83 -6.07 7.81
N PHE A 221 0.50 -6.32 7.88
CA PHE A 221 1.10 -7.51 7.26
C PHE A 221 0.57 -8.80 7.90
N GLN A 222 0.56 -8.88 9.23
CA GLN A 222 0.02 -10.03 9.97
C GLN A 222 -1.47 -10.25 9.65
N PHE A 223 -2.23 -9.16 9.57
CA PHE A 223 -3.64 -9.20 9.20
C PHE A 223 -3.87 -9.75 7.79
N ALA A 224 -3.12 -9.26 6.80
CA ALA A 224 -3.25 -9.71 5.43
C ALA A 224 -2.77 -11.16 5.23
N LEU A 225 -1.65 -11.55 5.87
CA LEU A 225 -1.14 -12.93 5.84
C LEU A 225 -2.11 -13.92 6.49
N SER A 226 -2.82 -13.52 7.54
CA SER A 226 -3.87 -14.36 8.14
C SER A 226 -4.99 -14.67 7.13
N PHE A 227 -5.31 -13.75 6.21
CA PHE A 227 -6.26 -14.05 5.14
C PHE A 227 -5.66 -14.89 4.01
N VAL A 228 -4.36 -14.73 3.73
CA VAL A 228 -3.67 -15.64 2.80
C VAL A 228 -3.77 -17.08 3.33
N GLU A 229 -3.48 -17.28 4.61
CA GLU A 229 -3.60 -18.59 5.26
C GLU A 229 -5.04 -19.13 5.19
N GLN A 230 -6.03 -18.32 5.56
CA GLN A 230 -7.44 -18.73 5.54
C GLN A 230 -7.97 -19.09 4.14
N MET A 231 -7.48 -18.44 3.08
CA MET A 231 -7.99 -18.64 1.71
C MET A 231 -7.16 -19.60 0.86
N PHE A 232 -5.86 -19.69 1.10
CA PHE A 232 -4.89 -20.41 0.27
C PHE A 232 -4.06 -21.44 1.05
N GLY A 233 -4.17 -21.46 2.38
CA GLY A 233 -3.45 -22.39 3.26
C GLY A 233 -2.12 -21.85 3.79
N PRO A 234 -1.54 -22.52 4.81
CA PRO A 234 -0.35 -22.03 5.52
C PRO A 234 0.89 -21.92 4.63
N HIS A 235 1.11 -22.87 3.73
CA HIS A 235 2.26 -22.84 2.80
C HIS A 235 2.24 -21.60 1.90
N ALA A 236 1.07 -21.20 1.41
CA ALA A 236 0.94 -19.98 0.60
C ALA A 236 1.22 -18.71 1.44
N ALA A 237 0.83 -18.71 2.72
CA ALA A 237 1.13 -17.61 3.62
C ALA A 237 2.64 -17.52 3.91
N GLU A 238 3.31 -18.64 4.17
CA GLU A 238 4.77 -18.73 4.34
C GLU A 238 5.53 -18.29 3.09
N ASP A 239 5.08 -18.68 1.90
CA ASP A 239 5.69 -18.27 0.63
C ASP A 239 5.58 -16.76 0.40
N VAL A 240 4.39 -16.19 0.64
CA VAL A 240 4.18 -14.75 0.51
C VAL A 240 4.98 -13.99 1.57
N ASP A 241 5.00 -14.47 2.80
CA ASP A 241 5.77 -13.85 3.88
C ASP A 241 7.28 -13.85 3.60
N ARG A 242 7.83 -14.95 3.08
CA ARG A 242 9.24 -15.04 2.66
C ARG A 242 9.60 -14.00 1.60
N VAL A 243 8.71 -13.76 0.63
CA VAL A 243 8.90 -12.73 -0.41
C VAL A 243 8.82 -11.32 0.19
N LEU A 244 7.93 -11.09 1.15
CA LEU A 244 7.77 -9.80 1.80
C LEU A 244 8.85 -9.52 2.84
N MET A 245 9.51 -10.56 3.33
CA MET A 245 10.47 -10.53 4.43
C MET A 245 9.85 -9.92 5.69
N THR A 246 8.66 -10.33 6.14
CA THR A 246 8.05 -9.74 7.35
C THR A 246 8.48 -10.45 8.64
N GLN A 247 8.81 -11.74 8.56
CA GLN A 247 9.50 -12.49 9.61
C GLN A 247 11.02 -12.42 9.42
N ILE A 248 11.57 -11.22 9.44
CA ILE A 248 13.03 -11.07 9.48
C ILE A 248 13.49 -11.60 10.82
N ASP A 249 14.46 -12.51 10.77
CA ASP A 249 15.06 -13.20 11.90
C ASP A 249 15.13 -12.30 13.14
N GLY A 250 14.67 -12.83 14.29
CA GLY A 250 14.65 -12.09 15.56
C GLY A 250 16.05 -11.66 16.00
N ASP A 251 17.08 -12.30 15.44
CA ASP A 251 18.49 -12.03 15.67
C ASP A 251 19.06 -10.89 14.80
N LEU A 252 18.32 -10.40 13.80
CA LEU A 252 18.81 -9.31 12.94
C LEU A 252 18.82 -7.97 13.69
N GLU A 253 19.93 -7.25 13.60
CA GLU A 253 20.01 -5.89 14.14
C GLU A 253 18.98 -4.98 13.46
N ARG A 254 18.24 -4.22 14.26
CA ARG A 254 17.21 -3.31 13.73
C ARG A 254 17.82 -2.21 12.86
N SER A 255 18.97 -1.70 13.27
CA SER A 255 19.74 -0.71 12.51
C SER A 255 21.18 -0.73 12.94
N THR A 256 22.09 -0.73 11.97
CA THR A 256 23.54 -0.58 12.19
C THR A 256 23.97 0.78 11.64
N GLU A 257 24.67 1.57 12.45
CA GLU A 257 25.26 2.83 12.00
C GLU A 257 26.78 2.68 11.92
N VAL A 258 27.34 3.07 10.79
CA VAL A 258 28.77 3.12 10.52
C VAL A 258 29.12 4.52 10.03
N ASN A 259 30.36 4.95 10.29
CA ASN A 259 30.81 6.31 9.95
C ASN A 259 29.81 7.37 10.45
N GLU A 260 29.50 7.33 11.75
CA GLU A 260 28.44 8.14 12.37
C GLU A 260 28.53 9.61 11.95
N LEU A 261 27.40 10.13 11.47
CA LEU A 261 27.23 11.52 11.05
C LEU A 261 25.95 12.07 11.66
N GLU A 262 26.04 13.23 12.29
CA GLU A 262 24.86 13.93 12.79
C GLU A 262 24.01 14.45 11.63
N TRP A 263 22.71 14.14 11.66
CA TRP A 263 21.75 14.66 10.69
C TRP A 263 21.02 15.84 11.30
N SER A 264 21.54 17.04 11.10
CA SER A 264 20.94 18.28 11.60
C SER A 264 20.47 19.17 10.46
N VAL A 265 19.25 19.68 10.61
CA VAL A 265 18.65 20.70 9.75
C VAL A 265 17.96 21.73 10.65
N ASP A 266 18.02 23.00 10.28
CA ASP A 266 17.44 24.12 11.04
C ASP A 266 15.97 24.39 10.69
N HIS A 267 15.38 23.53 9.86
CA HIS A 267 14.03 23.62 9.35
C HIS A 267 13.33 22.25 9.39
N ASN A 268 12.06 22.20 8.99
CA ASN A 268 11.36 20.93 8.90
C ASN A 268 11.92 20.09 7.73
N PRO A 269 12.41 18.86 7.96
CA PRO A 269 13.06 18.06 6.91
C PRO A 269 12.19 17.91 5.67
N HIS A 270 12.79 18.13 4.51
CA HIS A 270 12.17 18.04 3.19
C HIS A 270 12.71 16.83 2.43
N VAL A 271 11.83 15.85 2.20
CA VAL A 271 12.18 14.54 1.64
C VAL A 271 11.56 14.34 0.27
N LEU A 272 12.35 13.91 -0.70
CA LEU A 272 11.88 13.51 -2.02
C LEU A 272 11.81 11.98 -2.12
N ILE A 273 10.67 11.48 -2.55
CA ILE A 273 10.47 10.08 -2.96
C ILE A 273 10.08 10.10 -4.45
N PRO A 274 11.03 9.85 -5.38
CA PRO A 274 10.71 9.75 -6.79
C PRO A 274 10.10 8.37 -7.08
N ILE A 275 9.04 8.34 -7.88
CA ILE A 275 8.30 7.13 -8.22
C ILE A 275 8.08 7.01 -9.73
N ALA A 276 7.91 5.77 -10.18
CA ALA A 276 7.62 5.44 -11.56
C ALA A 276 6.60 4.28 -11.63
N ASN A 277 6.13 3.97 -12.84
CA ASN A 277 5.37 2.73 -13.05
C ASN A 277 6.23 1.52 -12.66
N GLY A 278 5.65 0.59 -11.91
CA GLY A 278 6.30 -0.61 -11.40
C GLY A 278 7.17 -0.40 -10.16
N SER A 279 7.17 0.79 -9.54
CA SER A 279 7.72 0.97 -8.20
C SER A 279 6.93 0.17 -7.16
N GLU A 280 7.58 -0.25 -6.07
CA GLU A 280 6.95 -1.02 -5.00
C GLU A 280 6.01 -0.13 -4.17
N GLU A 281 4.70 -0.33 -4.32
CA GLU A 281 3.68 0.54 -3.74
C GLU A 281 3.62 0.53 -2.21
N MET A 282 3.92 -0.60 -1.55
CA MET A 282 3.88 -0.69 -0.10
C MET A 282 5.07 0.07 0.49
N GLU A 283 6.27 -0.06 -0.08
CA GLU A 283 7.42 0.73 0.34
C GLU A 283 7.15 2.24 0.19
N ILE A 284 6.59 2.66 -0.95
CA ILE A 284 6.21 4.06 -1.19
C ILE A 284 5.25 4.55 -0.10
N ILE A 285 4.15 3.83 0.12
CA ILE A 285 3.08 4.28 0.99
C ILE A 285 3.50 4.23 2.47
N ILE A 286 4.25 3.20 2.88
CA ILE A 286 4.81 3.10 4.23
C ILE A 286 5.77 4.28 4.50
N LEU A 287 6.66 4.58 3.55
CA LEU A 287 7.57 5.72 3.68
C LEU A 287 6.80 7.04 3.81
N VAL A 288 5.85 7.30 2.91
CA VAL A 288 5.08 8.54 2.90
C VAL A 288 4.28 8.69 4.20
N ASP A 289 3.51 7.67 4.58
CA ASP A 289 2.66 7.71 5.77
C ASP A 289 3.49 7.93 7.05
N VAL A 290 4.50 7.09 7.29
CA VAL A 290 5.28 7.12 8.53
C VAL A 290 6.07 8.42 8.68
N LEU A 291 6.69 8.91 7.60
CA LEU A 291 7.43 10.18 7.63
C LEU A 291 6.49 11.38 7.82
N ARG A 292 5.32 11.42 7.16
CA ARG A 292 4.34 12.50 7.35
C ARG A 292 3.74 12.52 8.77
N ARG A 293 3.60 11.36 9.43
CA ARG A 293 3.23 11.30 10.87
C ARG A 293 4.26 11.98 11.76
N ALA A 294 5.54 11.92 11.41
CA ALA A 294 6.59 12.65 12.09
C ALA A 294 6.61 14.17 11.77
N LYS A 295 5.72 14.64 10.89
CA LYS A 295 5.64 15.99 10.34
C LYS A 295 6.74 16.36 9.34
N ILE A 296 7.44 15.36 8.79
CA ILE A 296 8.38 15.57 7.68
C ILE A 296 7.61 16.04 6.45
N ASN A 297 8.16 17.01 5.72
CA ASN A 297 7.62 17.45 4.44
C ASN A 297 8.03 16.46 3.35
N VAL A 298 7.13 15.53 3.02
CA VAL A 298 7.40 14.49 2.02
C VAL A 298 6.78 14.87 0.68
N VAL A 299 7.61 14.95 -0.35
CA VAL A 299 7.22 15.13 -1.74
C VAL A 299 7.32 13.81 -2.48
N LEU A 300 6.18 13.32 -2.95
CA LEU A 300 6.09 12.19 -3.85
C LEU A 300 6.11 12.70 -5.30
N ALA A 301 7.14 12.35 -6.07
CA ALA A 301 7.33 12.91 -7.43
C ALA A 301 7.35 11.85 -8.52
N SER A 302 6.47 11.97 -9.51
CA SER A 302 6.45 11.07 -10.66
C SER A 302 7.57 11.42 -11.64
N VAL A 303 8.42 10.47 -12.02
CA VAL A 303 9.37 10.64 -13.13
C VAL A 303 8.72 10.47 -14.50
N GLU A 304 7.48 10.02 -14.53
CA GLU A 304 6.68 9.82 -15.73
C GLU A 304 6.03 11.13 -16.17
N LYS A 305 5.46 11.15 -17.38
CA LYS A 305 4.65 12.28 -17.86
C LYS A 305 3.34 12.44 -17.07
N SER A 306 2.82 11.34 -16.55
CA SER A 306 1.58 11.28 -15.77
C SER A 306 1.89 11.34 -14.28
N PRO A 307 1.09 12.07 -13.46
CA PRO A 307 1.16 11.97 -12.02
C PRO A 307 0.61 10.64 -11.50
N ASN A 308 -0.30 10.00 -12.25
CA ASN A 308 -0.81 8.67 -11.96
C ASN A 308 0.22 7.61 -12.37
N ILE A 309 0.64 6.79 -11.41
CA ILE A 309 1.50 5.63 -11.62
C ILE A 309 0.80 4.35 -11.19
N VAL A 310 1.17 3.24 -11.80
CA VAL A 310 0.74 1.90 -11.42
C VAL A 310 1.92 1.19 -10.77
N GLY A 311 1.79 0.84 -9.49
CA GLY A 311 2.78 0.09 -8.73
C GLY A 311 2.94 -1.35 -9.20
N SER A 312 3.96 -2.02 -8.67
CA SER A 312 4.33 -3.40 -9.02
C SER A 312 3.19 -4.41 -8.87
N GLN A 313 2.31 -4.23 -7.88
CA GLN A 313 1.11 -5.04 -7.65
C GLN A 313 -0.18 -4.33 -8.04
N ARG A 314 -0.13 -3.50 -9.09
CA ARG A 314 -1.28 -2.84 -9.71
C ARG A 314 -1.99 -1.82 -8.80
N MET A 315 -1.37 -1.36 -7.71
CA MET A 315 -1.90 -0.22 -6.98
C MET A 315 -1.74 1.06 -7.80
N LYS A 316 -2.78 1.90 -7.88
CA LYS A 316 -2.72 3.18 -8.60
C LYS A 316 -2.51 4.30 -7.59
N ILE A 317 -1.41 5.02 -7.72
CA ILE A 317 -1.00 6.10 -6.81
C ILE A 317 -0.87 7.39 -7.62
N VAL A 318 -1.30 8.51 -7.05
CA VAL A 318 -1.13 9.84 -7.65
C VAL A 318 0.01 10.57 -6.95
N ALA A 319 1.07 10.90 -7.70
CA ALA A 319 2.16 11.71 -7.21
C ALA A 319 1.69 13.13 -6.83
N ASP A 320 2.39 13.78 -5.91
CA ASP A 320 2.11 15.17 -5.52
C ASP A 320 2.49 16.14 -6.66
N LYS A 321 3.58 15.84 -7.37
CA LYS A 321 4.08 16.64 -8.48
C LYS A 321 4.87 15.81 -9.50
N SER A 322 5.22 16.41 -10.63
CA SER A 322 6.19 15.82 -11.57
C SER A 322 7.61 15.99 -11.06
N ILE A 323 8.53 15.12 -11.49
CA ILE A 323 9.96 15.23 -11.14
C ILE A 323 10.57 16.54 -11.64
N MET A 324 10.04 17.11 -12.73
CA MET A 324 10.47 18.42 -13.24
C MET A 324 10.16 19.52 -12.22
N SER A 325 8.92 19.60 -11.74
CA SER A 325 8.53 20.59 -10.72
C SER A 325 9.21 20.32 -9.37
N ALA A 326 9.49 19.05 -9.05
CA ALA A 326 10.29 18.70 -7.89
C ALA A 326 11.73 19.22 -7.97
N SER A 327 12.30 19.32 -9.18
CA SER A 327 13.69 19.75 -9.36
C SER A 327 13.95 21.24 -9.11
N ASP A 328 12.89 22.03 -8.88
CA ASP A 328 12.98 23.43 -8.49
C ASP A 328 13.29 23.61 -6.98
N SER A 329 13.38 22.51 -6.22
CA SER A 329 13.62 22.50 -4.78
C SER A 329 14.88 21.72 -4.41
N ASN A 330 15.52 22.11 -3.31
CA ASN A 330 16.50 21.27 -2.62
C ASN A 330 15.79 20.37 -1.61
N TYR A 331 16.38 19.19 -1.39
CA TYR A 331 15.88 18.18 -0.47
C TYR A 331 16.97 17.79 0.51
N ASP A 332 16.62 17.64 1.78
CA ASP A 332 17.54 17.15 2.81
C ASP A 332 17.83 15.66 2.59
N LEU A 333 16.82 14.92 2.11
CA LEU A 333 16.92 13.49 1.85
C LEU A 333 16.18 13.11 0.56
N ILE A 334 16.84 12.32 -0.30
CA ILE A 334 16.21 11.64 -1.44
C ILE A 334 16.20 10.13 -1.16
N ILE A 335 15.01 9.50 -1.17
CA ILE A 335 14.84 8.07 -0.91
C ILE A 335 14.31 7.38 -2.16
N LEU A 336 15.00 6.37 -2.66
CA LEU A 336 14.54 5.58 -3.80
C LEU A 336 13.79 4.33 -3.31
N PRO A 337 12.48 4.19 -3.61
CA PRO A 337 11.74 2.96 -3.34
C PRO A 337 12.16 1.86 -4.31
N GLY A 338 11.95 0.61 -3.91
CA GLY A 338 12.21 -0.56 -4.73
C GLY A 338 11.20 -0.77 -5.86
N GLY A 339 11.13 -2.03 -6.31
CA GLY A 339 10.36 -2.45 -7.48
C GLY A 339 11.24 -2.45 -8.73
N THR A 340 11.57 -3.63 -9.24
CA THR A 340 12.56 -3.81 -10.33
C THR A 340 12.19 -3.01 -11.58
N ALA A 341 10.94 -3.07 -12.02
CA ALA A 341 10.46 -2.30 -13.17
C ALA A 341 10.50 -0.79 -12.89
N GLY A 342 10.08 -0.35 -11.70
CA GLY A 342 10.16 1.05 -11.28
C GLY A 342 11.59 1.56 -11.26
N ALA A 343 12.54 0.75 -10.78
CA ALA A 343 13.95 1.11 -10.70
C ALA A 343 14.56 1.37 -12.09
N GLU A 344 14.17 0.59 -13.10
CA GLU A 344 14.59 0.84 -14.49
C GLU A 344 14.09 2.19 -15.01
N TRP A 345 12.84 2.55 -14.73
CA TRP A 345 12.27 3.84 -15.14
C TRP A 345 12.89 5.02 -14.39
N LEU A 346 13.08 4.89 -13.07
CA LEU A 346 13.78 5.87 -12.25
C LEU A 346 15.20 6.11 -12.79
N HIS A 347 15.94 5.04 -13.12
CA HIS A 347 17.28 5.16 -13.70
C HIS A 347 17.29 5.92 -15.04
N ARG A 348 16.23 5.84 -15.86
CA ARG A 348 16.17 6.55 -17.15
C ARG A 348 15.94 8.06 -17.00
N SER A 349 15.48 8.52 -15.84
CA SER A 349 15.19 9.94 -15.60
C SER A 349 16.47 10.77 -15.49
N ARG A 350 16.72 11.61 -16.49
CA ARG A 350 17.86 12.56 -16.49
C ARG A 350 17.76 13.57 -15.35
N ILE A 351 16.55 13.97 -14.99
CA ILE A 351 16.29 14.93 -13.90
C ILE A 351 16.63 14.29 -12.56
N LEU A 352 16.19 13.04 -12.32
CA LEU A 352 16.54 12.34 -11.10
C LEU A 352 18.04 12.11 -10.97
N LYS A 353 18.73 11.73 -12.06
CA LYS A 353 20.18 11.60 -12.08
C LYS A 353 20.89 12.90 -11.70
N LYS A 354 20.41 14.03 -12.23
CA LYS A 354 20.90 15.37 -11.86
C LYS A 354 20.72 15.62 -10.37
N LEU A 355 19.51 15.41 -9.84
CA LEU A 355 19.20 15.62 -8.41
C LEU A 355 20.08 14.75 -7.50
N LEU A 356 20.26 13.47 -7.83
CA LEU A 356 21.12 12.55 -7.07
C LEU A 356 22.60 12.99 -7.07
N LYS A 357 23.09 13.46 -8.23
CA LYS A 357 24.45 14.02 -8.32
C LYS A 357 24.60 15.27 -7.45
N GLU A 358 23.64 16.17 -7.49
CA GLU A 358 23.62 17.39 -6.65
C GLU A 358 23.52 17.04 -5.16
N GLN A 359 22.76 16.00 -4.81
CA GLN A 359 22.66 15.46 -3.45
C GLN A 359 24.04 14.99 -2.94
N LYS A 360 24.76 14.19 -3.74
CA LYS A 360 26.12 13.72 -3.43
C LYS A 360 27.09 14.89 -3.27
N GLN A 361 27.09 15.82 -4.22
CA GLN A 361 28.01 16.96 -4.25
C GLN A 361 27.82 17.90 -3.06
N ALA A 362 26.58 18.07 -2.60
CA ALA A 362 26.27 18.89 -1.43
C ALA A 362 26.44 18.14 -0.10
N GLY A 363 26.81 16.86 -0.13
CA GLY A 363 26.92 16.03 1.08
C GLY A 363 25.60 15.76 1.79
N ARG A 364 24.45 16.02 1.13
CA ARG A 364 23.12 15.81 1.73
C ARG A 364 22.76 14.33 1.77
N MET A 365 21.75 13.99 2.54
CA MET A 365 21.36 12.61 2.77
C MET A 365 20.71 12.00 1.54
N TYR A 366 20.94 10.71 1.33
CA TYR A 366 20.27 9.93 0.30
C TYR A 366 20.11 8.49 0.78
N GLY A 367 19.22 7.75 0.13
CA GLY A 367 19.01 6.37 0.49
C GLY A 367 18.19 5.58 -0.49
N GLY A 368 18.10 4.28 -0.23
CA GLY A 368 17.34 3.35 -1.05
C GLY A 368 16.94 2.13 -0.25
N ILE A 369 15.84 1.52 -0.64
CA ILE A 369 15.35 0.28 -0.06
C ILE A 369 15.17 -0.77 -1.15
N CYS A 370 15.37 -2.04 -0.79
CA CYS A 370 15.13 -3.17 -1.65
C CYS A 370 15.97 -3.14 -2.94
N SER A 371 15.34 -3.13 -4.12
CA SER A 371 16.05 -3.18 -5.41
C SER A 371 16.61 -1.84 -5.90
N SER A 372 16.29 -0.73 -5.23
CA SER A 372 16.72 0.61 -5.68
C SER A 372 18.21 0.88 -5.48
N LEU A 373 18.90 0.06 -4.67
CA LEU A 373 20.35 0.12 -4.51
C LEU A 373 21.09 -0.08 -5.84
N LYS A 374 20.50 -0.80 -6.82
CA LYS A 374 21.05 -0.88 -8.18
C LYS A 374 21.18 0.51 -8.83
N ILE A 375 20.22 1.40 -8.59
CA ILE A 375 20.25 2.77 -9.12
C ILE A 375 21.37 3.55 -8.43
N LEU A 376 21.49 3.44 -7.11
CA LEU A 376 22.54 4.11 -6.34
C LEU A 376 23.93 3.68 -6.81
N GLN A 377 24.15 2.37 -6.99
CA GLN A 377 25.40 1.84 -7.54
C GLN A 377 25.70 2.42 -8.93
N GLN A 378 24.72 2.40 -9.84
CA GLN A 378 24.90 2.92 -11.20
C GLN A 378 25.17 4.43 -11.25
N GLN A 379 24.84 5.17 -10.18
CA GLN A 379 25.18 6.60 -10.04
C GLN A 379 26.49 6.83 -9.25
N GLY A 380 27.24 5.78 -8.91
CA GLY A 380 28.46 5.86 -8.13
C GLY A 380 28.21 6.32 -6.68
N LEU A 381 27.00 6.13 -6.16
CA LEU A 381 26.62 6.56 -4.81
C LEU A 381 26.98 5.54 -3.73
N LEU A 382 27.42 4.34 -4.12
CA LEU A 382 27.79 3.27 -3.17
C LEU A 382 29.30 3.01 -3.10
N GLU A 383 30.11 3.84 -3.75
CA GLU A 383 31.58 3.75 -3.69
C GLU A 383 32.05 3.92 -2.24
N ASP A 384 32.84 2.96 -1.75
CA ASP A 384 33.37 2.91 -0.38
C ASP A 384 32.30 2.96 0.72
N LYS A 385 31.08 2.49 0.42
CA LYS A 385 29.96 2.43 1.37
C LYS A 385 29.67 1.01 1.87
N ILE A 386 29.15 0.95 3.08
CA ILE A 386 28.55 -0.25 3.67
C ILE A 386 27.04 -0.13 3.58
N VAL A 387 26.37 -1.17 3.11
CA VAL A 387 24.92 -1.19 2.89
C VAL A 387 24.28 -2.49 3.39
N THR A 388 22.96 -2.48 3.54
CA THR A 388 22.13 -3.69 3.51
C THR A 388 21.26 -3.65 2.27
N ALA A 389 20.94 -4.82 1.72
CA ALA A 389 20.26 -4.95 0.43
C ALA A 389 19.34 -6.15 0.40
N HIS A 390 18.36 -6.12 -0.51
CA HIS A 390 17.52 -7.28 -0.77
C HIS A 390 18.39 -8.45 -1.26
N PRO A 391 18.14 -9.70 -0.83
CA PRO A 391 18.92 -10.86 -1.26
C PRO A 391 19.07 -10.97 -2.78
N ASP A 392 18.00 -10.68 -3.53
CA ASP A 392 17.99 -10.71 -5.00
C ASP A 392 18.95 -9.71 -5.67
N VAL A 393 19.41 -8.68 -4.95
CA VAL A 393 20.32 -7.66 -5.52
C VAL A 393 21.66 -7.61 -4.81
N ALA A 394 21.80 -8.19 -3.62
CA ALA A 394 23.00 -8.14 -2.80
C ALA A 394 24.26 -8.61 -3.57
N ASN A 395 24.14 -9.71 -4.32
CA ASN A 395 25.25 -10.28 -5.09
C ASN A 395 25.63 -9.48 -6.34
N GLU A 396 24.81 -8.50 -6.75
CA GLU A 396 25.09 -7.61 -7.88
C GLU A 396 25.78 -6.31 -7.43
N LEU A 397 25.87 -6.07 -6.12
CA LEU A 397 26.50 -4.88 -5.57
C LEU A 397 28.02 -5.06 -5.45
N THR A 398 28.77 -4.00 -5.79
CA THR A 398 30.23 -3.97 -5.71
C THR A 398 30.75 -3.40 -4.39
N CYS A 399 29.86 -2.76 -3.61
CA CYS A 399 30.17 -2.22 -2.29
C CYS A 399 30.07 -3.32 -1.21
N GLN A 400 30.45 -3.00 0.03
CA GLN A 400 30.32 -3.94 1.13
C GLN A 400 28.83 -4.07 1.52
N VAL A 401 28.30 -5.30 1.47
CA VAL A 401 26.93 -5.61 1.90
C VAL A 401 26.97 -6.39 3.20
N ILE A 402 26.25 -5.93 4.22
CA ILE A 402 26.04 -6.67 5.48
C ILE A 402 24.62 -7.22 5.53
N ASP A 403 24.48 -8.47 5.95
CA ASP A 403 23.22 -9.21 5.96
C ASP A 403 22.54 -9.21 7.34
N GLN A 404 23.31 -9.04 8.42
CA GLN A 404 22.86 -9.05 9.82
C GLN A 404 22.16 -7.76 10.27
N SER A 405 21.77 -6.87 9.36
CA SER A 405 21.07 -5.64 9.69
C SER A 405 19.89 -5.36 8.77
N LYS A 406 18.76 -4.95 9.36
CA LYS A 406 17.58 -4.52 8.61
C LYS A 406 17.85 -3.22 7.88
N ILE A 407 18.47 -2.27 8.58
CA ILE A 407 18.75 -0.91 8.11
C ILE A 407 20.23 -0.60 8.33
N VAL A 408 20.92 -0.06 7.33
CA VAL A 408 22.31 0.39 7.46
C VAL A 408 22.41 1.86 7.16
N ILE A 409 23.06 2.60 8.06
CA ILE A 409 23.34 4.03 7.92
C ILE A 409 24.86 4.19 7.82
N ASP A 410 25.36 4.69 6.70
CA ASP A 410 26.78 4.99 6.47
C ASP A 410 26.96 6.50 6.19
N GLY A 411 27.18 7.25 7.26
CA GLY A 411 27.24 8.72 7.23
C GLY A 411 25.94 9.33 6.71
N ASN A 412 25.94 9.80 5.46
CA ASN A 412 24.78 10.41 4.80
C ASN A 412 23.95 9.43 3.95
N LEU A 413 24.36 8.17 3.83
CA LEU A 413 23.62 7.12 3.13
C LEU A 413 22.77 6.32 4.13
N ILE A 414 21.51 6.05 3.79
CA ILE A 414 20.66 5.08 4.51
C ILE A 414 20.13 4.01 3.55
N THR A 415 20.26 2.73 3.91
CA THR A 415 19.80 1.59 3.10
C THR A 415 18.92 0.64 3.88
N GLY A 416 17.91 0.07 3.21
CA GLY A 416 16.94 -0.86 3.80
C GLY A 416 16.86 -2.17 3.01
N LYS A 417 16.73 -3.29 3.74
CA LYS A 417 16.83 -4.63 3.17
C LYS A 417 15.68 -5.00 2.24
N GLY A 418 14.44 -4.65 2.57
CA GLY A 418 13.27 -5.05 1.78
C GLY A 418 11.94 -4.57 2.37
N ILE A 419 10.84 -4.94 1.73
CA ILE A 419 9.49 -4.45 2.05
C ILE A 419 9.16 -4.59 3.54
N GLY A 420 9.41 -5.73 4.16
CA GLY A 420 9.15 -5.96 5.59
C GLY A 420 9.97 -5.10 6.55
N THR A 421 11.04 -4.45 6.07
CA THR A 421 11.82 -3.44 6.82
C THR A 421 11.35 -2.02 6.61
N ALA A 422 10.38 -1.74 5.73
CA ALA A 422 10.05 -0.37 5.33
C ALA A 422 9.63 0.53 6.50
N VAL A 423 8.91 -0.01 7.49
CA VAL A 423 8.55 0.72 8.72
C VAL A 423 9.80 0.99 9.56
N ASP A 424 10.68 -0.01 9.74
CA ASP A 424 11.96 0.16 10.44
C ASP A 424 12.84 1.23 9.77
N PHE A 425 12.86 1.25 8.44
CA PHE A 425 13.62 2.20 7.61
C PHE A 425 13.10 3.63 7.79
N ALA A 426 11.78 3.83 7.71
CA ALA A 426 11.18 5.14 7.95
C ALA A 426 11.41 5.62 9.40
N LEU A 427 11.33 4.72 10.39
CA LEU A 427 11.59 5.05 11.79
C LEU A 427 13.07 5.36 12.06
N ALA A 428 14.01 4.73 11.34
CA ALA A 428 15.42 5.07 11.40
C ALA A 428 15.68 6.49 10.86
N ILE A 429 15.03 6.88 9.77
CA ILE A 429 15.08 8.27 9.25
C ILE A 429 14.55 9.26 10.29
N ILE A 430 13.40 8.96 10.89
CA ILE A 430 12.81 9.81 11.94
C ILE A 430 13.75 9.93 13.15
N ARG A 431 14.40 8.83 13.54
CA ARG A 431 15.39 8.82 14.62
C ARG A 431 16.59 9.69 14.28
N LYS A 432 17.08 9.67 13.04
CA LYS A 432 18.19 10.54 12.61
C LYS A 432 17.84 12.03 12.66
N PHE A 433 16.65 12.42 12.21
CA PHE A 433 16.25 13.83 12.21
C PHE A 433 15.75 14.36 13.56
N PHE A 434 15.08 13.54 14.37
CA PHE A 434 14.35 14.01 15.55
C PHE A 434 14.64 13.22 16.83
N GLY A 435 15.52 12.22 16.76
CA GLY A 435 15.85 11.36 17.88
C GLY A 435 14.83 10.28 18.20
N HIS A 436 15.20 9.43 19.16
CA HIS A 436 14.46 8.24 19.58
C HIS A 436 13.01 8.52 20.01
N GLY A 437 12.78 9.61 20.74
CA GLY A 437 11.46 9.94 21.28
C GLY A 437 10.40 10.13 20.20
N ARG A 438 10.74 10.80 19.09
CA ARG A 438 9.82 11.02 17.96
C ARG A 438 9.55 9.70 17.22
N ALA A 439 10.59 8.92 16.94
CA ALA A 439 10.44 7.62 16.28
C ALA A 439 9.53 6.68 17.09
N LYS A 440 9.77 6.56 18.39
CA LYS A 440 8.94 5.76 19.30
C LYS A 440 7.49 6.24 19.36
N SER A 441 7.26 7.56 19.39
CA SER A 441 5.90 8.11 19.38
C SER A 441 5.14 7.75 18.11
N VAL A 442 5.80 7.81 16.94
CA VAL A 442 5.21 7.43 15.66
C VAL A 442 4.91 5.94 15.64
N ALA A 443 5.88 5.09 16.03
CA ALA A 443 5.72 3.64 16.08
C ALA A 443 4.54 3.20 16.97
N ASN A 444 4.40 3.79 18.16
CA ASN A 444 3.26 3.53 19.03
C ASN A 444 1.93 3.93 18.39
N GLY A 445 1.89 5.06 17.69
CA GLY A 445 0.70 5.56 17.00
C GLY A 445 0.24 4.70 15.82
N ILE A 446 1.14 3.88 15.27
CA ILE A 446 0.82 2.89 14.23
C ILE A 446 0.72 1.46 14.78
N VAL A 447 0.77 1.27 16.11
CA VAL A 447 0.75 -0.07 16.75
C VAL A 447 1.91 -0.96 16.24
N PHE A 448 3.10 -0.38 16.13
CA PHE A 448 4.32 -1.08 15.73
C PHE A 448 5.28 -1.21 16.91
N GLU A 449 5.88 -2.40 17.07
CA GLU A 449 6.80 -2.66 18.17
C GLU A 449 8.12 -1.90 17.98
N TYR A 450 8.50 -1.11 18.99
CA TYR A 450 9.70 -0.29 18.97
C TYR A 450 10.49 -0.38 20.28
N PRO A 451 11.83 -0.46 20.25
CA PRO A 451 12.65 -0.54 21.45
C PRO A 451 12.39 0.58 22.45
N LYS A 452 12.52 0.27 23.74
CA LYS A 452 12.26 1.25 24.79
C LYS A 452 13.34 2.34 24.87
N SER A 453 14.60 2.01 24.52
CA SER A 453 15.81 2.85 24.59
C SER A 453 16.73 2.57 23.40
#